data_AF-A0AAJ1BGU9-F1
#
_entry.id   AF-A0AAJ1BGU9-F1
#
_cell.length_a   1.000
_cell.length_b   1.000
_cell.length_c   1.000
_cell.angle_alpha   90.00
_cell.angle_beta   90.00
_cell.angle_gamma   90.00
#
_symmetry.space_group_name_H-M   'P 1'
#
loop_
_entity.id
_entity.type
_entity.pdbx_description
1 polymer ?
#
loop_
_entity_poly.entity_id
_entity_poly.type
_entity_poly.pdbx_seq_one_letter_code
_entity_poly.pdbx_strand_id
1 'polypeptide(L)'
;MKDLNQIIDELPFEVYERMRSAVELGKWDDGTVLTEEQRENAMQVVMLYQARMLDQDQHFTIGRGGAINELSKSELKKRMASDFGGETIATFSNDEL
;
A
#
# COMPACT_ATOMS: atom_id res chain seq x y z
N MET A 1 -1.53 -24.28 16.59
CA MET A 1 -0.91 -23.04 16.10
C MET A 1 -2.07 -22.23 15.54
N LYS A 2 -2.43 -21.06 16.11
CA LYS A 2 -3.51 -20.25 15.53
C LYS A 2 -3.08 -19.90 14.11
N ASP A 3 -3.87 -20.27 13.11
CA ASP A 3 -3.60 -19.97 11.72
C ASP A 3 -3.46 -18.44 11.58
N LEU A 4 -2.33 -17.98 11.03
CA LEU A 4 -2.06 -16.54 10.83
C LEU A 4 -3.25 -15.87 10.11
N ASN A 5 -3.88 -16.61 9.22
CA ASN A 5 -5.10 -16.25 8.49
C ASN A 5 -6.29 -15.90 9.40
N GLN A 6 -6.51 -16.64 10.49
CA GLN A 6 -7.60 -16.33 11.44
C GLN A 6 -7.32 -15.05 12.22
N ILE A 7 -6.04 -14.79 12.53
CA ILE A 7 -5.63 -13.57 13.23
C ILE A 7 -5.85 -12.34 12.33
N ILE A 8 -5.55 -12.45 11.03
CA ILE A 8 -5.82 -11.38 10.05
C ILE A 8 -7.31 -11.04 10.00
N ASP A 9 -8.20 -12.03 10.09
CA ASP A 9 -9.64 -11.83 10.01
C ASP A 9 -10.21 -11.05 11.19
N GLU A 10 -9.56 -11.16 12.36
CA GLU A 10 -9.93 -10.46 13.59
C GLU A 10 -9.06 -9.22 13.85
N LEU A 11 -8.11 -8.92 12.96
CA LEU A 11 -7.13 -7.85 13.17
C LEU A 11 -7.83 -6.48 13.12
N PRO A 12 -7.77 -5.67 14.20
CA PRO A 12 -8.30 -4.31 14.17
C PRO A 12 -7.56 -3.47 13.12
N PHE A 13 -8.30 -2.64 12.39
CA PHE A 13 -7.73 -1.77 11.35
C PHE A 13 -6.59 -0.88 11.86
N GLU A 14 -6.69 -0.38 13.10
CA GLU A 14 -5.63 0.41 13.74
C GLU A 14 -4.31 -0.37 13.89
N VAL A 15 -4.37 -1.67 14.18
CA VAL A 15 -3.18 -2.51 14.31
C VAL A 15 -2.51 -2.70 12.95
N TYR A 16 -3.30 -2.90 11.90
CA TYR A 16 -2.80 -2.91 10.52
C TYR A 16 -2.09 -1.61 10.16
N GLU A 17 -2.71 -0.45 10.43
CA GLU A 17 -2.13 0.87 10.12
C GLU A 17 -0.80 1.07 10.86
N ARG A 18 -0.72 0.70 12.15
CA ARG A 18 0.53 0.75 12.91
C ARG A 18 1.62 -0.14 12.32
N MET A 19 1.28 -1.37 11.93
CA MET A 19 2.24 -2.29 11.28
C MET A 19 2.71 -1.74 9.93
N ARG A 20 1.78 -1.20 9.13
CA ARG A 20 2.09 -0.57 7.84
C ARG A 20 3.04 0.61 8.01
N SER A 21 2.72 1.56 8.88
CA SER A 21 3.60 2.70 9.16
C SER A 21 4.96 2.26 9.69
N ALA A 22 4.99 1.24 10.56
CA ALA A 22 6.25 0.74 11.09
C ALA A 22 7.13 0.13 10.00
N VAL A 23 6.56 -0.65 9.08
CA VAL A 23 7.29 -1.23 7.93
C VAL A 23 7.80 -0.13 6.98
N GLU A 24 6.98 0.89 6.71
CA GLU A 24 7.36 2.02 5.85
C GLU A 24 8.49 2.87 6.45
N LEU A 25 8.46 3.10 7.77
CA LEU A 25 9.41 3.96 8.48
C LEU A 25 10.62 3.20 9.06
N GLY A 26 10.56 1.87 9.12
CA GLY A 26 11.56 1.01 9.77
C GLY A 26 11.60 1.10 11.30
N LYS A 27 10.59 1.73 11.92
CA LYS A 27 10.50 1.96 13.37
C LYS A 27 9.07 1.96 13.85
N TRP A 28 8.84 1.53 15.09
CA TRP A 28 7.58 1.63 15.77
C TRP A 28 7.22 3.10 16.09
N ASP A 29 5.97 3.33 16.47
CA ASP A 29 5.43 4.64 16.84
C ASP A 29 6.09 5.24 18.09
N ASP A 30 6.63 4.39 18.97
CA ASP A 30 7.44 4.78 20.12
C ASP A 30 8.90 5.19 19.75
N GLY A 31 9.28 5.06 18.48
CA GLY A 31 10.62 5.36 17.96
C GLY A 31 11.61 4.19 18.00
N THR A 32 11.21 3.03 18.51
CA THR A 32 12.04 1.82 18.55
C THR A 32 12.25 1.28 17.14
N VAL A 33 13.49 1.00 16.75
CA VAL A 33 13.83 0.44 15.43
C VAL A 33 13.35 -1.00 15.31
N LEU A 34 12.76 -1.36 14.17
CA LEU A 34 12.37 -2.73 13.85
C LEU A 34 13.60 -3.61 13.62
N THR A 35 13.62 -4.79 14.23
CA THR A 35 14.55 -5.84 13.81
C THR A 35 14.19 -6.36 12.41
N GLU A 36 15.13 -7.03 11.74
CA GLU A 36 14.88 -7.59 10.41
C GLU A 36 13.70 -8.58 10.42
N GLU A 37 13.71 -9.51 11.38
CA GLU A 37 12.64 -10.49 11.57
C GLU A 37 11.29 -9.82 11.86
N GLN A 38 11.26 -8.76 12.69
CA GLN A 38 10.03 -8.02 12.95
C GLN A 38 9.51 -7.32 11.69
N ARG A 39 10.41 -6.76 10.87
CA ARG A 39 10.06 -6.09 9.62
C ARG A 39 9.47 -7.09 8.62
N GLU A 40 10.11 -8.25 8.44
CA GLU A 40 9.62 -9.31 7.55
C GLU A 40 8.25 -9.82 7.98
N ASN A 41 8.07 -10.11 9.27
CA ASN A 41 6.80 -10.59 9.82
C ASN A 41 5.69 -9.54 9.69
N ALA A 42 5.97 -8.28 10.02
CA ALA A 42 5.02 -7.19 9.88
C ALA A 42 4.65 -6.96 8.40
N MET A 43 5.62 -7.07 7.48
CA MET A 43 5.38 -6.95 6.05
C MET A 43 4.45 -8.05 5.52
N GLN A 44 4.66 -9.31 5.94
CA GLN A 44 3.78 -10.42 5.56
C GLN A 44 2.34 -10.18 6.04
N VAL A 45 2.17 -9.72 7.29
CA VAL A 45 0.86 -9.40 7.87
C VAL A 45 0.17 -8.28 7.09
N VAL A 46 0.90 -7.21 6.77
CA VAL A 46 0.39 -6.08 5.98
C VAL A 46 -0.07 -6.52 4.59
N MET A 47 0.73 -7.34 3.89
CA MET A 47 0.37 -7.86 2.56
C MET A 47 -0.87 -8.77 2.62
N LEU A 48 -0.94 -9.67 3.60
CA LEU A 48 -2.10 -10.55 3.78
C LEU A 48 -3.37 -9.76 4.12
N TYR A 49 -3.26 -8.72 4.95
CA TYR A 49 -4.38 -7.85 5.26
C TYR A 49 -4.86 -7.11 4.01
N GLN A 50 -3.95 -6.51 3.22
CA GLN A 50 -4.30 -5.85 1.95
C GLN A 50 -5.03 -6.81 1.00
N ALA A 51 -4.51 -8.02 0.83
CA ALA A 51 -5.07 -9.02 -0.08
C ALA A 51 -6.48 -9.49 0.29
N ARG A 52 -6.83 -9.50 1.58
CA ARG A 52 -8.09 -10.07 2.09
C ARG A 52 -9.15 -9.01 2.41
N MET A 53 -8.72 -7.90 3.01
CA MET A 53 -9.61 -6.89 3.58
C MET A 53 -9.75 -5.65 2.70
N LEU A 54 -8.75 -5.34 1.87
CA LEU A 54 -8.75 -4.15 1.03
C LEU A 54 -9.01 -4.51 -0.43
N ASP A 55 -9.61 -3.56 -1.15
CA ASP A 55 -9.79 -3.63 -2.59
C ASP A 55 -8.99 -2.50 -3.22
N GLN A 56 -7.65 -2.68 -3.22
CA GLN A 56 -6.74 -1.71 -3.82
C GLN A 56 -6.53 -2.05 -5.29
N ASP A 57 -6.53 -1.02 -6.11
CA ASP A 57 -6.37 -1.11 -7.57
C ASP A 57 -5.38 -0.06 -8.12
N GLN A 58 -4.69 0.62 -7.21
CA GLN A 58 -3.62 1.55 -7.52
C GLN A 58 -2.36 0.79 -7.95
N HIS A 59 -1.55 1.40 -8.80
CA HIS A 59 -0.29 0.80 -9.24
C HIS A 59 0.62 0.42 -8.06
N PHE A 60 1.22 -0.77 -8.13
CA PHE A 60 2.09 -1.37 -7.13
C PHE A 60 1.46 -1.57 -5.74
N THR A 61 0.14 -1.64 -5.67
CA THR A 61 -0.57 -2.12 -4.47
C THR A 61 -0.86 -3.61 -4.55
N ILE A 62 -1.14 -4.23 -3.41
CA ILE A 62 -1.63 -5.61 -3.35
C ILE A 62 -3.13 -5.59 -3.62
N GLY A 63 -3.53 -6.13 -4.77
CA GLY A 63 -4.93 -6.30 -5.13
C GLY A 63 -5.59 -7.44 -4.36
N ARG A 64 -6.92 -7.52 -4.50
CA ARG A 64 -7.72 -8.59 -3.89
C ARG A 64 -7.21 -9.96 -4.34
N GLY A 65 -6.86 -10.81 -3.36
CA GLY A 65 -6.28 -12.13 -3.62
C GLY A 65 -4.75 -12.18 -3.67
N GLY A 66 -4.04 -11.06 -3.44
CA GLY A 66 -2.60 -11.06 -3.16
C GLY A 66 -1.68 -10.81 -4.35
N ALA A 67 -2.23 -10.52 -5.54
CA ALA A 67 -1.44 -10.14 -6.70
C ALA A 67 -1.04 -8.66 -6.64
N ILE A 68 0.13 -8.31 -7.19
CA ILE A 68 0.56 -6.92 -7.32
C ILE A 68 -0.14 -6.28 -8.53
N ASN A 69 -0.68 -5.08 -8.34
CA ASN A 69 -1.32 -4.29 -9.39
C ASN A 69 -0.28 -3.61 -10.30
N GLU A 70 0.12 -4.29 -11.36
CA GLU A 70 1.03 -3.74 -12.37
C GLU A 70 0.23 -3.09 -13.51
N LEU A 71 0.03 -1.77 -13.43
CA LEU A 71 -0.62 -0.98 -14.46
C LEU A 71 0.42 -0.49 -15.48
N SER A 72 0.12 -0.61 -16.77
CA SER A 72 0.95 -0.05 -17.84
C SER A 72 0.84 1.48 -17.90
N LYS A 73 1.81 2.13 -18.56
CA LYS A 73 1.79 3.60 -18.81
C LYS A 73 0.48 4.06 -19.46
N SER A 74 -0.06 3.27 -20.38
CA SER A 74 -1.31 3.59 -21.07
C SER A 74 -2.52 3.51 -20.13
N GLU A 75 -2.55 2.53 -19.23
CA GLU A 75 -3.61 2.37 -18.22
C GLU A 75 -3.53 3.46 -17.16
N LEU A 76 -2.33 3.78 -16.67
CA LEU A 76 -2.09 4.90 -15.76
C LEU A 76 -2.59 6.23 -16.32
N LYS A 77 -2.27 6.52 -17.58
CA LYS A 77 -2.71 7.76 -18.24
C LYS A 77 -4.24 7.82 -18.36
N LYS A 78 -4.89 6.71 -18.69
CA LYS A 78 -6.36 6.62 -18.74
C LYS A 78 -6.98 6.83 -17.37
N ARG A 79 -6.42 6.21 -16.34
CA ARG A 79 -6.89 6.29 -14.95
C ARG A 79 -6.71 7.69 -14.36
N MET A 80 -5.58 8.34 -14.60
CA MET A 80 -5.40 9.75 -14.24
C MET A 80 -6.40 10.66 -14.98
N ALA A 81 -6.64 10.42 -16.28
CA ALA A 81 -7.61 11.22 -17.02
C ALA A 81 -9.04 11.04 -16.50
N SER A 82 -9.41 9.85 -16.02
CA SER A 82 -10.72 9.61 -15.40
C SER A 82 -10.84 10.24 -14.01
N ASP A 83 -9.80 10.13 -13.18
CA ASP A 83 -9.84 10.55 -11.77
C ASP A 83 -9.87 12.09 -11.62
N PHE A 84 -9.18 12.81 -12.52
CA PHE A 84 -9.09 14.28 -12.50
C PHE A 84 -10.03 14.97 -13.50
N GLY A 85 -10.99 14.24 -14.09
CA GLY A 85 -12.01 14.82 -14.98
C GLY A 85 -11.46 15.51 -16.24
N GLY A 86 -10.19 15.29 -16.60
CA GLY A 86 -9.52 15.99 -17.69
C GLY A 86 -9.09 17.43 -17.39
N GLU A 87 -9.19 17.90 -16.14
CA GLU A 87 -8.72 19.24 -15.76
C GLU A 87 -7.19 19.29 -15.83
N THR A 88 -6.68 20.04 -16.81
CA THR A 88 -5.24 20.22 -16.98
C THR A 88 -4.75 21.23 -15.95
N ILE A 89 -4.00 20.74 -14.96
CA ILE A 89 -3.21 21.60 -14.07
C ILE A 89 -2.19 22.34 -14.94
N ALA A 90 -2.02 23.65 -14.73
CA ALA A 90 -1.14 24.49 -15.53
C ALA A 90 0.24 23.85 -15.73
N THR A 91 0.61 23.58 -16.98
CA THR A 91 1.93 23.06 -17.35
C THR A 91 2.83 24.24 -17.72
N PHE A 92 3.96 24.40 -17.03
CA PHE A 92 5.00 25.34 -17.46
C PHE A 92 5.96 24.61 -18.40
N SER A 93 6.25 25.23 -19.55
CA SER A 93 7.24 24.70 -20.47
C SER A 93 8.64 25.00 -19.91
N ASN A 94 9.54 24.03 -19.95
CA ASN A 94 10.93 24.19 -19.47
C ASN A 94 11.77 25.19 -20.29
N ASP A 95 11.21 25.76 -21.36
CA ASP A 95 11.84 26.80 -22.20
C ASP A 95 11.63 28.23 -21.67
N GLU A 96 10.91 28.41 -20.55
CA GLU A 96 10.67 29.73 -19.93
C GLU A 96 11.62 30.03 -18.74
N LEU A 97 12.76 29.33 -18.64
CA LEU A 97 13.82 29.57 -17.63
C LEU A 97 15.12 30.10 -18.24
#